data_AF-A0A1V1V3P2-F1
#
_entry.id   AF-A0A1V1V3P2-F1
#
_cell.length_a   1.000
_cell.length_b   1.000
_cell.length_c   1.000
_cell.angle_alpha   90.00
_cell.angle_beta   90.00
_cell.angle_gamma   90.00
#
_symmetry.space_group_name_H-M   'P 1'
#
loop_
_entity.id
_entity.type
_entity.pdbx_description
1 polymer ?
#
loop_
_entity_poly.entity_id
_entity_poly.type
_entity_poly.pdbx_seq_one_letter_code
_entity_poly.pdbx_strand_id
1 'polypeptide(L)'
;MNKKLIGLFALLCSGVVSAATYSTPVKPVVVVNDGLLGQRVCYYDGKSFSLGSILQVGKHYMICKEAFDYESNGNLRWYPLNEGKASSSKK
;
A
#
# COMPACT_ATOMS: atom_id res chain seq x y z
N MET A 1 -56.48 -8.29 -44.35
CA MET A 1 -55.90 -7.11 -43.67
C MET A 1 -55.27 -7.60 -42.37
N ASN A 2 -53.98 -7.93 -42.42
CA ASN A 2 -53.34 -8.82 -41.45
C ASN A 2 -52.58 -7.98 -40.42
N LYS A 3 -53.26 -7.58 -39.34
CA LYS A 3 -52.75 -6.70 -38.27
C LYS A 3 -51.67 -7.34 -37.38
N LYS A 4 -51.24 -8.57 -37.66
CA LYS A 4 -50.29 -9.33 -36.82
C LYS A 4 -48.82 -9.02 -37.11
N LEU A 5 -48.51 -8.24 -38.15
CA LEU A 5 -47.13 -8.01 -38.59
C LEU A 5 -46.48 -6.74 -38.01
N ILE A 6 -47.25 -5.88 -37.34
CA ILE A 6 -46.75 -4.56 -36.90
C ILE A 6 -46.09 -4.62 -35.51
N GLY A 7 -46.34 -5.66 -34.72
CA GLY A 7 -45.87 -5.75 -33.33
C GLY A 7 -44.43 -6.24 -33.13
N LEU A 8 -43.79 -6.84 -34.14
CA LEU A 8 -42.53 -7.57 -33.95
C LEU A 8 -41.26 -6.75 -34.25
N PHE A 9 -41.36 -5.54 -34.79
CA PHE A 9 -40.20 -4.75 -35.22
C PHE A 9 -39.65 -3.77 -34.16
N ALA A 10 -40.37 -3.59 -33.04
CA ALA A 10 -40.02 -2.58 -32.03
C ALA A 10 -38.97 -3.04 -30.99
N LEU A 11 -38.49 -4.28 -31.05
CA LEU A 11 -37.64 -4.88 -30.00
C LEU A 11 -36.13 -4.81 -30.26
N LEU A 12 -35.67 -4.19 -31.35
CA LEU A 12 -34.26 -4.26 -31.79
C LEU A 12 -33.43 -2.98 -31.53
N CYS A 13 -33.99 -1.95 -30.89
CA CYS A 13 -33.26 -0.73 -30.57
C CYS A 13 -32.66 -0.77 -29.16
N SER A 14 -31.72 -1.68 -28.91
CA SER A 14 -30.83 -1.60 -27.74
C SER A 14 -29.67 -0.65 -28.08
N GLY A 15 -29.77 0.60 -27.65
CA GLY A 15 -28.72 1.60 -27.84
C GLY A 15 -27.44 1.25 -27.07
N VAL A 16 -26.29 1.44 -27.70
CA VAL A 16 -24.99 1.31 -27.04
C VAL A 16 -24.75 2.50 -26.11
N VAL A 17 -24.66 2.26 -24.81
CA VAL A 17 -24.30 3.29 -23.82
C VAL A 17 -22.78 3.41 -23.81
N SER A 18 -22.25 4.52 -24.32
CA SER A 18 -20.82 4.85 -24.23
C SER A 18 -20.55 5.60 -22.93
N ALA A 19 -19.91 4.94 -21.96
CA ALA A 19 -19.48 5.58 -20.71
C ALA A 19 -18.11 6.25 -20.91
N ALA A 20 -18.00 7.52 -20.49
CA ALA A 20 -16.72 8.23 -20.50
C ALA A 20 -15.77 7.58 -19.48
N THR A 21 -14.68 6.99 -19.97
CA THR A 21 -13.65 6.38 -19.12
C THR A 21 -12.55 7.41 -18.90
N TYR A 22 -12.44 7.91 -17.68
CA TYR A 22 -11.34 8.78 -17.27
C TYR A 22 -10.27 7.92 -16.63
N SER A 23 -9.15 7.72 -17.33
CA SER A 23 -7.94 7.19 -16.70
C SER A 23 -7.34 8.28 -15.84
N THR A 24 -7.26 8.05 -14.53
CA THR A 24 -6.37 8.86 -13.70
C THR A 24 -4.95 8.58 -14.15
N PRO A 25 -4.13 9.61 -14.45
CA PRO A 25 -2.72 9.37 -14.69
C PRO A 25 -2.14 8.75 -13.42
N VAL A 26 -1.72 7.48 -13.52
CA VAL A 26 -0.86 6.86 -12.52
C VAL A 26 0.42 7.66 -12.54
N LYS A 27 0.51 8.66 -11.66
CA LYS A 27 1.78 9.31 -11.37
C LYS A 27 2.60 8.23 -10.70
N PRO A 28 3.69 7.72 -11.31
CA PRO A 28 4.59 6.85 -10.58
C PRO A 28 5.04 7.65 -9.35
N VAL A 29 4.76 7.13 -8.16
CA VAL A 29 5.38 7.65 -6.94
C VAL A 29 6.84 7.25 -7.06
N VAL A 30 7.63 8.14 -7.67
CA VAL A 30 9.09 8.06 -7.58
C VAL A 30 9.40 8.38 -6.14
N VAL A 31 9.63 7.34 -5.34
CA VAL A 31 10.26 7.50 -4.02
C VAL A 31 11.69 7.91 -4.32
N VAL A 32 11.91 9.22 -4.43
CA VAL A 32 13.25 9.79 -4.46
C VAL A 32 13.84 9.46 -3.10
N ASN A 33 14.79 8.54 -3.07
CA ASN A 33 15.65 8.30 -1.91
C ASN A 33 16.63 9.48 -1.82
N ASP A 34 16.09 10.67 -1.58
CA ASP A 34 16.85 11.73 -0.97
C ASP A 34 17.04 11.23 0.45
N GLY A 35 18.24 10.71 0.74
CA GLY A 35 18.66 10.42 2.09
C GLY A 35 18.74 11.74 2.85
N LEU A 36 17.58 12.35 3.09
CA LEU A 36 17.38 13.61 3.77
C LEU A 36 18.03 13.41 5.13
N LEU A 37 19.17 14.08 5.30
CA LEU A 37 19.89 14.15 6.55
C LEU A 37 18.87 14.53 7.65
N GLY A 38 18.49 13.56 8.49
CA GLY A 38 17.47 13.73 9.53
C GLY A 38 16.23 12.85 9.43
N GLN A 39 16.02 12.08 8.36
CA GLN A 39 14.87 11.17 8.30
C GLN A 39 15.10 9.91 9.15
N ARG A 40 14.22 9.69 10.11
CA ARG A 40 14.25 8.52 11.01
C ARG A 40 13.66 7.30 10.30
N VAL A 41 14.51 6.48 9.69
CA VAL A 41 14.13 5.26 8.96
C VAL A 41 15.10 4.12 9.23
N CYS A 42 14.62 2.89 9.09
CA CYS A 42 15.48 1.71 8.95
C CYS A 42 15.72 1.44 7.46
N TYR A 43 16.94 1.12 7.07
CA TYR A 43 17.27 0.77 5.69
C TYR A 43 17.37 -0.75 5.52
N TYR A 44 16.86 -1.24 4.40
CA TYR A 44 17.10 -2.61 3.93
C TYR A 44 16.96 -2.65 2.40
N ASP A 45 17.94 -3.25 1.72
CA ASP A 45 17.94 -3.42 0.26
C ASP A 45 17.67 -2.12 -0.53
N GLY A 46 18.36 -1.03 -0.14
CA GLY A 46 18.21 0.29 -0.77
C GLY A 46 16.86 0.98 -0.52
N LYS A 47 15.97 0.39 0.29
CA LYS A 47 14.66 0.94 0.67
C LYS A 47 14.67 1.43 2.12
N SER A 48 13.93 2.51 2.36
CA SER A 48 13.69 3.08 3.68
C SER A 48 12.36 2.60 4.25
N PHE A 49 12.33 2.27 5.54
CA PHE A 49 11.17 1.81 6.28
C PHE A 49 10.95 2.69 7.50
N SER A 50 9.70 3.12 7.75
CA SER A 50 9.35 3.97 8.89
C SER A 50 9.23 3.17 10.19
N LEU A 51 9.18 3.88 11.32
CA LEU A 51 8.89 3.32 12.64
C LEU A 51 7.65 2.39 12.59
N GLY A 52 7.77 1.21 13.20
CA GLY A 52 6.73 0.19 13.26
C GLY A 52 6.65 -0.74 12.03
N SER A 53 7.40 -0.46 10.97
CA SER A 53 7.42 -1.32 9.78
C SER A 53 7.90 -2.72 10.12
N ILE A 54 7.21 -3.75 9.59
CA ILE A 54 7.61 -5.14 9.70
C ILE A 54 8.25 -5.58 8.39
N LEU A 55 9.44 -6.16 8.47
CA LEU A 55 10.21 -6.69 7.35
C LEU A 55 10.44 -8.18 7.54
N GLN A 56 10.17 -8.97 6.52
CA GLN A 56 10.53 -10.39 6.48
C GLN A 56 11.79 -10.59 5.63
N VAL A 57 12.80 -11.23 6.21
CA VAL A 57 14.04 -11.63 5.53
C VAL A 57 14.20 -13.13 5.65
N GLY A 58 13.88 -13.84 4.57
CA GLY A 58 13.79 -15.30 4.58
C GLY A 58 12.73 -15.79 5.56
N LYS A 59 13.16 -16.44 6.64
CA LYS A 59 12.29 -16.96 7.71
C LYS A 59 12.27 -16.07 8.97
N HIS A 60 12.93 -14.92 8.96
CA HIS A 60 13.02 -14.02 10.10
C HIS A 60 12.14 -12.80 9.88
N TYR A 61 11.36 -12.44 10.91
CA TYR A 61 10.63 -11.18 10.95
C TYR A 61 11.42 -10.17 11.78
N MET A 62 11.39 -8.92 11.34
CA MET A 62 12.01 -7.80 12.04
C MET A 62 11.05 -6.61 12.10
N ILE A 63 11.16 -5.80 13.13
CA ILE A 63 10.44 -4.54 13.29
C ILE A 63 11.43 -3.36 13.32
N CYS A 64 11.10 -2.29 12.63
CA CYS A 64 11.83 -1.02 12.72
C CYS A 64 11.37 -0.27 13.98
N LYS A 65 12.24 -0.09 14.97
CA LYS A 65 11.92 0.55 16.26
C LYS A 65 13.03 1.54 16.66
N GLU A 66 12.76 2.42 17.63
CA GLU A 66 13.78 3.24 18.29
C GLU A 66 14.98 2.39 18.71
N ALA A 67 16.19 2.87 18.42
CA ALA A 67 17.44 2.17 18.75
C ALA A 67 17.67 2.04 20.26
N PHE A 68 17.07 2.94 21.02
CA PHE A 68 17.12 2.96 22.48
C PHE A 68 15.73 3.29 23.02
N ASP A 69 15.39 2.69 24.17
CA ASP A 69 14.11 2.85 24.85
C ASP A 69 13.96 4.18 25.60
N TYR A 70 15.07 4.88 25.82
CA TYR A 70 15.10 6.20 26.44
C TYR A 70 15.06 7.36 25.43
N GLU A 71 15.10 7.09 24.11
CA GLU A 71 15.07 8.10 23.06
C GLU A 71 13.88 7.91 22.11
N SER A 72 12.82 8.70 22.30
CA SER A 72 11.67 8.69 21.38
C SER A 72 11.96 9.33 20.03
N ASN A 73 12.98 10.20 19.95
CA ASN A 73 13.36 10.98 18.77
C ASN A 73 14.71 10.55 18.17
N GLY A 74 15.35 9.51 18.73
CA GLY A 74 16.66 9.01 18.29
C GLY A 74 16.58 8.12 17.04
N ASN A 75 17.71 7.57 16.63
CA ASN A 75 17.80 6.74 15.42
C ASN A 75 16.90 5.49 15.50
N LEU A 76 16.50 4.95 14.35
CA LEU A 76 15.76 3.68 14.27
C LEU A 76 16.71 2.53 13.91
N ARG A 77 16.36 1.32 14.34
CA ARG A 77 17.05 0.08 13.96
C ARG A 77 16.09 -1.09 13.84
N TRP A 78 16.57 -2.15 13.18
CA TRP A 78 15.88 -3.43 13.12
C TRP A 78 16.02 -4.21 14.43
N TYR A 79 14.89 -4.73 14.91
CA TYR A 79 14.81 -5.71 15.99
C TYR A 79 14.17 -7.00 15.49
N PRO A 80 14.68 -8.18 15.87
CA PRO A 80 14.02 -9.44 15.54
C PRO A 80 12.67 -9.54 16.25
N LEU A 81 11.63 -9.87 15.50
CA LEU A 81 10.36 -10.29 16.03
C LEU A 81 10.45 -11.79 16.33
N ASN A 82 10.81 -12.12 17.56
CA ASN A 82 10.67 -13.48 18.04
C ASN A 82 9.17 -13.81 18.09
N GLU A 83 8.73 -14.89 17.43
CA GLU A 83 7.33 -15.33 17.29
C GLU A 83 6.62 -15.67 18.62
N GLY A 84 7.16 -15.28 19.78
CA GLY A 84 6.60 -15.55 21.11
C GLY A 84 6.70 -14.42 22.12
N LYS A 85 7.10 -13.20 21.73
CA LYS A 85 7.13 -12.04 22.64
C LYS A 85 6.79 -10.76 21.86
N ALA A 86 5.53 -10.61 21.49
CA ALA A 86 4.96 -9.26 21.40
C ALA A 86 5.11 -8.66 22.81
N SER A 87 6.21 -7.93 23.01
CA SER A 87 6.54 -7.31 24.28
C SER A 87 5.35 -6.47 24.70
N SER A 88 4.70 -6.88 25.78
CA SER A 88 3.77 -6.04 26.51
C SER A 88 4.49 -4.72 26.77
N SER A 89 4.06 -3.68 26.06
CA SER A 89 4.33 -2.30 26.47
C SER A 89 3.56 -2.08 27.76
N LYS A 90 4.17 -2.45 28.87
CA LYS A 90 3.69 -2.15 30.21
C LYS A 90 4.47 -0.93 30.69
N LYS A 91 3.87 0.24 30.53
CA LYS A 91 3.95 1.32 31.51
C LYS A 91 2.70 2.18 31.39
#